data_AF-A0A085AE69-F1
#
_entry.id   AF-A0A085AE69-F1
#
_cell.length_a   1.000
_cell.length_b   1.000
_cell.length_c   1.000
_cell.angle_alpha   90.00
_cell.angle_beta   90.00
_cell.angle_gamma   90.00
#
_symmetry.space_group_name_H-M   'P 1'
#
loop_
_entity.id
_entity.type
_entity.pdbx_description
1 polymer ?
#
loop_
_entity_poly.entity_id
_entity_poly.type
_entity_poly.pdbx_seq_one_letter_code
_entity_poly.pdbx_strand_id
1 'polypeptide(L)'
;MARPKKTVEVPGQETKPATDADTGALAGEQTIPTAGAGTDIQATGTAPDPAIAARNALLATINEQGAAIIARFEELGFTDLADQQLTDNTEFLELVKKATTAAPYGHVTNEEGKAQPVAGKPVLTERGWHIPG
;
A
#
# COMPACT_ATOMS: atom_id res chain seq x y z
N MET A 1 -39.56 -51.10 5.80
CA MET A 1 -38.74 -50.20 6.65
C MET A 1 -37.74 -49.46 5.79
N ALA A 2 -38.05 -48.24 5.34
CA ALA A 2 -37.08 -47.27 4.81
C ALA A 2 -37.76 -45.90 4.78
N ARG A 3 -37.13 -44.86 5.34
CA ARG A 3 -37.69 -43.51 5.48
C ARG A 3 -37.09 -42.63 4.38
N PRO A 4 -37.86 -41.97 3.50
CA PRO A 4 -37.28 -41.09 2.48
C PRO A 4 -36.55 -39.93 3.16
N LYS A 5 -35.28 -39.75 2.80
CA LYS A 5 -34.46 -38.65 3.31
C LYS A 5 -34.85 -37.37 2.57
N LYS A 6 -35.25 -36.32 3.30
CA LYS A 6 -35.32 -34.98 2.70
C LYS A 6 -33.90 -34.49 2.46
N THR A 7 -33.60 -34.10 1.23
CA THR A 7 -32.44 -33.25 0.94
C THR A 7 -32.64 -31.92 1.66
N VAL A 8 -31.62 -31.47 2.38
CA VAL A 8 -31.55 -30.10 2.90
C VAL A 8 -30.89 -29.26 1.82
N GLU A 9 -31.63 -28.33 1.24
CA GLU A 9 -31.03 -27.27 0.43
C GLU A 9 -30.34 -26.26 1.37
N VAL A 10 -29.03 -26.13 1.21
CA VAL A 10 -28.24 -25.04 1.80
C VAL A 10 -28.25 -23.87 0.81
N PRO A 11 -28.76 -22.68 1.20
CA PRO A 11 -28.75 -21.53 0.31
C PRO A 11 -27.33 -21.17 -0.14
N GLY A 12 -27.11 -21.07 -1.46
CA GLY A 12 -25.85 -20.63 -2.05
C GLY A 12 -25.00 -21.72 -2.74
N GLN A 13 -25.46 -22.97 -2.85
CA GLN A 13 -24.72 -24.03 -3.55
C GLN A 13 -25.39 -24.46 -4.87
N GLU A 14 -25.16 -23.68 -5.93
CA GLU A 14 -25.64 -24.03 -7.28
C GLU A 14 -24.96 -25.30 -7.81
N THR A 15 -25.71 -26.41 -7.87
CA THR A 15 -25.27 -27.65 -8.51
C THR A 15 -25.84 -27.71 -9.91
N LYS A 16 -24.99 -27.59 -10.94
CA LYS A 16 -25.37 -27.68 -12.36
C LYS A 16 -26.09 -29.01 -12.68
N PRO A 17 -27.27 -28.98 -13.31
CA PRO A 17 -27.76 -30.08 -14.13
C PRO A 17 -26.97 -30.15 -15.45
N ALA A 18 -26.78 -31.35 -15.96
CA ALA A 18 -26.30 -31.58 -17.32
C ALA A 18 -27.47 -32.03 -18.22
N THR A 19 -27.52 -31.50 -19.45
CA THR A 19 -27.82 -32.23 -20.72
C THR A 19 -29.12 -33.08 -20.73
N ASP A 20 -30.15 -32.88 -21.56
CA ASP A 20 -30.29 -32.23 -22.87
C ASP A 20 -31.81 -32.03 -23.17
N ALA A 21 -32.33 -31.44 -24.27
CA ALA A 21 -31.73 -30.88 -25.49
C ALA A 21 -32.60 -29.75 -26.11
N ASP A 22 -32.07 -29.20 -27.20
CA ASP A 22 -32.64 -28.44 -28.33
C ASP A 22 -34.16 -28.64 -28.65
N THR A 23 -34.95 -27.58 -28.87
CA THR A 23 -34.92 -26.90 -30.19
C THR A 23 -34.92 -25.36 -30.12
N GLY A 24 -33.80 -24.76 -30.49
CA GLY A 24 -33.77 -23.56 -31.33
C GLY A 24 -33.92 -22.18 -30.69
N ALA A 25 -32.80 -21.57 -30.29
CA ALA A 25 -32.42 -20.21 -30.71
C ALA A 25 -30.95 -19.87 -30.40
N LEU A 26 -30.35 -19.03 -31.25
CA LEU A 26 -29.10 -18.26 -31.06
C LEU A 26 -27.73 -18.98 -31.25
N ALA A 27 -27.23 -18.82 -32.47
CA ALA A 27 -25.89 -18.28 -32.78
C ALA A 27 -24.63 -18.93 -32.15
N GLY A 28 -24.06 -19.88 -32.91
CA GLY A 28 -22.98 -19.51 -33.83
C GLY A 28 -21.62 -19.14 -33.25
N GLU A 29 -20.73 -20.13 -33.28
CA GLU A 29 -19.28 -20.05 -33.49
C GLU A 29 -18.39 -19.23 -32.52
N GLN A 30 -17.66 -20.01 -31.74
CA GLN A 30 -16.37 -19.73 -31.11
C GLN A 30 -15.45 -18.80 -31.94
N THR A 31 -15.07 -17.66 -31.37
CA THR A 31 -13.80 -16.97 -31.69
C THR A 31 -13.27 -16.27 -30.44
N ILE A 32 -11.99 -16.44 -30.14
CA ILE A 32 -11.29 -15.74 -29.05
C ILE A 32 -10.65 -14.46 -29.63
N PRO A 33 -11.08 -13.25 -29.24
CA PRO A 33 -10.34 -12.04 -29.56
C PRO A 33 -9.36 -11.71 -28.43
N THR A 34 -8.13 -12.20 -28.56
CA THR A 34 -6.98 -11.50 -27.96
C THR A 34 -6.79 -10.19 -28.69
N ALA A 35 -7.12 -9.05 -28.06
CA ALA A 35 -6.40 -7.78 -28.14
C ALA A 35 -7.24 -6.60 -27.61
N GLY A 36 -6.60 -5.73 -26.82
CA GLY A 36 -6.75 -4.29 -27.00
C GLY A 36 -8.15 -3.68 -26.82
N ALA A 37 -8.80 -3.92 -25.69
CA ALA A 37 -9.72 -2.94 -25.11
C ALA A 37 -9.14 -2.53 -23.76
N GLY A 38 -8.38 -1.43 -23.74
CA GLY A 38 -8.05 -0.77 -22.49
C GLY A 38 -9.37 -0.37 -21.84
N THR A 39 -9.63 -0.85 -20.64
CA THR A 39 -10.69 -0.26 -19.81
C THR A 39 -10.21 1.14 -19.45
N ASP A 40 -10.57 2.11 -20.29
CA ASP A 40 -10.55 3.51 -19.92
C ASP A 40 -11.42 3.63 -18.67
N ILE A 41 -10.76 3.63 -17.51
CA ILE A 41 -11.34 4.16 -16.29
C ILE A 41 -11.63 5.61 -16.61
N GLN A 42 -12.89 5.90 -16.98
CA GLN A 42 -13.31 7.24 -17.33
C GLN A 42 -12.94 8.16 -16.17
N ALA A 43 -11.95 9.02 -16.40
CA ALA A 43 -11.48 9.99 -15.44
C ALA A 43 -12.56 11.08 -15.26
N THR A 44 -13.60 10.74 -14.52
CA THR A 44 -14.67 11.65 -14.13
C THR A 44 -14.23 12.41 -12.89
N GLY A 45 -13.98 13.70 -13.07
CA GLY A 45 -13.71 14.61 -11.96
C GLY A 45 -12.43 15.41 -12.13
N THR A 46 -12.51 16.64 -11.62
CA THR A 46 -11.46 17.62 -11.33
C THR A 46 -10.04 17.05 -11.29
N ALA A 47 -9.10 17.76 -11.94
CA ALA A 47 -7.66 17.49 -11.81
C ALA A 47 -7.30 17.28 -10.33
N PRO A 48 -6.50 16.24 -9.99
CA PRO A 48 -6.20 15.94 -8.61
C PRO A 48 -5.60 17.16 -7.93
N ASP A 49 -6.02 17.40 -6.68
CA ASP A 49 -5.46 18.46 -5.84
C ASP A 49 -3.92 18.41 -5.95
N PRO A 50 -3.23 19.53 -6.27
CA PRO A 50 -1.79 19.53 -6.44
C PRO A 50 -1.05 18.98 -5.22
N ALA A 51 -1.60 19.08 -4.00
CA ALA A 51 -1.05 18.44 -2.81
C ALA A 51 -1.12 16.91 -2.87
N ILE A 52 -2.27 16.34 -3.29
CA ILE A 52 -2.45 14.89 -3.47
C ILE A 52 -1.56 14.37 -4.61
N ALA A 53 -1.43 15.12 -5.71
CA ALA A 53 -0.53 14.78 -6.80
C ALA A 53 0.94 14.75 -6.35
N ALA A 54 1.38 15.76 -5.59
CA ALA A 54 2.73 15.81 -5.02
C ALA A 54 2.99 14.67 -4.04
N ARG A 55 2.02 14.34 -3.16
CA ARG A 55 2.11 13.21 -2.23
C ARG A 55 2.28 11.88 -2.96
N ASN A 56 1.47 11.63 -3.98
CA ASN A 56 1.52 10.39 -4.75
C ASN A 56 2.83 10.26 -5.54
N ALA A 57 3.34 11.38 -6.08
CA ALA A 57 4.67 11.42 -6.70
C ALA A 57 5.80 11.13 -5.69
N LEU A 58 5.69 11.60 -4.45
CA LEU A 58 6.62 11.24 -3.38
C LEU A 58 6.56 9.74 -3.07
N LEU A 59 5.37 9.20 -2.78
CA LEU A 59 5.14 7.78 -2.46
C LEU A 59 5.72 6.83 -3.52
N ALA A 60 5.55 7.16 -4.81
CA ALA A 60 6.10 6.40 -5.93
C ALA A 60 7.65 6.34 -5.98
N THR A 61 8.35 7.16 -5.19
CA THR A 61 9.81 7.20 -5.11
C THR A 61 10.39 6.65 -3.80
N ILE A 62 9.54 6.12 -2.91
CA ILE A 62 9.95 5.53 -1.64
C ILE A 62 10.30 4.06 -1.86
N ASN A 63 11.39 3.60 -1.26
CA ASN A 63 11.83 2.21 -1.36
C ASN A 63 11.04 1.28 -0.43
N GLU A 64 11.22 -0.03 -0.59
CA GLU A 64 10.51 -1.06 0.20
C GLU A 64 10.63 -0.85 1.72
N GLN A 65 11.82 -0.46 2.22
CA GLN A 65 12.02 -0.15 3.64
C GLN A 65 11.20 1.06 4.10
N GLY A 66 11.14 2.13 3.30
CA GLY A 66 10.33 3.31 3.62
C GLY A 66 8.83 3.02 3.55
N ALA A 67 8.40 2.22 2.58
CA ALA A 67 7.01 1.76 2.48
C ALA A 67 6.60 0.91 3.70
N ALA A 68 7.49 0.03 4.18
CA ALA A 68 7.27 -0.75 5.40
C ALA A 68 7.17 0.14 6.66
N ILE A 69 7.95 1.23 6.75
CA ILE A 69 7.82 2.21 7.84
C ILE A 69 6.46 2.93 7.77
N ILE A 70 6.06 3.41 6.58
CA ILE A 70 4.77 4.09 6.39
C ILE A 70 3.60 3.20 6.82
N ALA A 71 3.59 1.94 6.38
CA ALA A 71 2.55 0.97 6.75
C ALA A 71 2.49 0.73 8.29
N ARG A 72 3.63 0.72 8.98
CA ARG A 72 3.66 0.63 10.45
C ARG A 72 3.16 1.90 11.15
N PHE A 73 3.40 3.07 10.57
CA PHE A 73 2.87 4.33 11.12
C PHE A 73 1.34 4.42 10.96
N GLU A 74 0.81 3.91 9.85
CA GLU A 74 -0.63 3.79 9.60
C GLU A 74 -1.30 2.76 10.53
N GLU A 75 -0.72 1.56 10.67
CA GLU A 75 -1.20 0.50 11.58
C GLU A 75 -1.23 0.94 13.06
N LEU A 76 -0.26 1.76 13.47
CA LEU A 76 -0.16 2.29 14.84
C LEU A 76 -0.96 3.59 15.04
N GLY A 77 -1.57 4.15 13.98
CA GLY A 77 -2.42 5.34 14.06
C GLY A 77 -1.67 6.61 14.52
N PHE A 78 -0.40 6.77 14.15
CA PHE A 78 0.37 7.95 14.56
C PHE A 78 -0.14 9.23 13.89
N THR A 79 -0.51 10.21 14.71
CA THR A 79 -0.91 11.55 14.28
C THR A 79 0.12 12.62 14.66
N ASP A 80 0.01 13.79 14.03
CA ASP A 80 0.74 15.00 14.41
C ASP A 80 0.02 15.81 15.51
N LEU A 81 0.54 17.01 15.81
CA LEU A 81 0.00 17.92 16.84
C LEU A 81 -1.38 18.51 16.48
N ALA A 82 -1.88 18.29 15.26
CA ALA A 82 -3.19 18.70 14.78
C ALA A 82 -4.13 17.50 14.54
N ASP A 83 -3.80 16.34 15.12
CA ASP A 83 -4.51 15.06 14.97
C ASP A 83 -4.60 14.56 13.51
N GLN A 84 -3.73 15.04 12.61
CA GLN A 84 -3.66 14.55 11.24
C GLN A 84 -2.75 13.32 11.15
N GLN A 85 -3.11 12.31 10.35
CA GLN A 85 -2.28 11.11 10.17
C GLN A 85 -0.91 11.50 9.60
N LEU A 86 0.16 11.02 10.24
CA LEU A 86 1.51 11.42 9.87
C LEU A 86 1.88 10.94 8.45
N THR A 87 1.25 9.86 7.98
CA THR A 87 1.38 9.30 6.62
C THR A 87 0.78 10.18 5.52
N ASP A 88 -0.15 11.09 5.86
CA ASP A 88 -0.69 12.08 4.93
C ASP A 88 0.25 13.29 4.75
N ASN A 89 1.18 13.52 5.70
CA ASN A 89 2.09 14.67 5.72
C ASN A 89 3.31 14.48 4.80
N THR A 90 3.52 15.41 3.87
CA THR A 90 4.61 15.35 2.88
C THR A 90 6.01 15.46 3.49
N GLU A 91 6.19 16.23 4.56
CA GLU A 91 7.49 16.36 5.25
C GLU A 91 7.89 15.05 5.92
N PHE A 92 6.93 14.32 6.50
CA PHE A 92 7.14 12.98 7.04
C PHE A 92 7.53 11.99 5.94
N LEU A 93 6.83 11.98 4.80
CA LEU A 93 7.16 11.11 3.68
C LEU A 93 8.55 11.40 3.11
N GLU A 94 8.96 12.68 3.04
CA GLU A 94 10.33 13.07 2.71
C GLU A 94 11.35 12.59 3.76
N LEU A 95 11.04 12.69 5.04
CA LEU A 95 11.91 12.23 6.13
C LEU A 95 12.11 10.72 6.06
N VAL A 96 11.04 9.93 5.88
CA VAL A 96 11.12 8.47 5.68
C VAL A 96 12.00 8.17 4.47
N LYS A 97 11.76 8.82 3.33
CA LYS A 97 12.57 8.66 2.11
C LYS A 97 14.05 8.96 2.36
N LYS A 98 14.37 10.05 3.05
CA LYS A 98 15.76 10.44 3.40
C LYS A 98 16.40 9.43 4.35
N ALA A 99 15.66 8.92 5.32
CA ALA A 99 16.15 7.97 6.32
C ALA A 99 16.39 6.54 5.76
N THR A 100 15.64 6.12 4.74
CA THR A 100 15.79 4.79 4.12
C THR A 100 16.56 4.79 2.80
N THR A 101 16.91 5.95 2.25
CA THR A 101 17.82 6.03 1.11
C THR A 101 19.23 5.72 1.58
N ALA A 102 19.90 4.77 0.92
CA ALA A 102 21.25 4.34 1.30
C ALA A 102 22.26 5.50 1.19
N ALA A 103 22.67 6.02 2.34
CA ALA A 103 23.70 7.04 2.49
C ALA A 103 24.88 6.48 3.29
N PRO A 104 26.12 6.95 3.07
CA PRO A 104 27.19 6.72 4.05
C PRO A 104 26.77 7.31 5.40
N TYR A 105 27.17 6.66 6.49
CA TYR A 105 26.87 7.13 7.85
C TYR A 105 27.21 8.61 7.98
N GLY A 106 26.23 9.41 8.40
CA GLY A 106 26.28 10.87 8.30
C GLY A 106 27.34 11.50 9.21
N HIS A 107 27.37 12.83 9.23
CA HIS A 107 28.18 13.59 10.20
C HIS A 107 27.28 14.18 11.29
N VAL A 108 27.71 14.10 12.56
CA VAL A 108 27.13 14.87 13.67
C VAL A 108 27.91 16.16 13.81
N THR A 109 27.25 17.27 14.11
CA THR A 109 27.94 18.53 14.45
C THR A 109 28.21 18.56 15.95
N ASN A 110 29.46 18.76 16.38
CA ASN A 110 29.80 18.92 17.80
C ASN A 110 29.39 20.30 18.33
N GLU A 111 29.51 20.51 19.65
CA GLU A 111 29.18 21.81 20.30
C GLU A 111 30.03 23.00 19.77
N GLU A 112 31.17 22.74 19.14
CA GLU A 112 32.01 23.74 18.47
C GLU A 112 31.62 24.02 17.00
N GLY A 113 30.54 23.42 16.50
CA GLY A 113 30.09 23.60 15.11
C GLY A 113 30.83 22.77 14.06
N LYS A 114 31.66 21.80 14.45
CA LYS A 114 32.46 20.95 13.53
C LYS A 114 31.75 19.62 13.23
N ALA A 115 31.74 19.25 11.96
CA ALA A 115 31.26 17.95 11.49
C ALA A 115 32.23 16.82 11.90
N GLN A 116 31.74 15.90 12.74
CA GLN A 116 32.36 14.63 13.13
C GLN A 116 31.67 13.49 12.37
N PRO A 117 32.37 12.49 11.81
CA PRO A 117 31.70 11.31 11.28
C PRO A 117 30.94 10.56 12.39
N VAL A 118 29.74 10.06 12.09
CA VAL A 118 29.00 9.17 13.00
C VAL A 118 29.77 7.86 13.13
N ALA A 119 30.53 7.72 14.21
CA ALA A 119 31.32 6.52 14.50
C ALA A 119 30.47 5.41 15.14
N GLY A 120 29.52 5.76 16.01
CA GLY A 120 28.65 4.83 16.71
C GLY A 120 27.29 4.60 16.04
N LYS A 121 26.74 3.39 16.22
CA LYS A 121 25.30 3.15 15.98
C LYS A 121 24.50 3.91 17.04
N PRO A 122 23.36 4.56 16.69
CA PRO A 122 22.49 5.18 17.69
C PRO A 122 22.01 4.18 18.74
N VAL A 123 21.98 4.61 20.01
CA VAL A 123 21.56 3.81 21.17
C VAL A 123 20.50 4.60 21.94
N LEU A 124 19.42 3.92 22.34
CA LEU A 124 18.47 4.48 23.29
C LEU A 124 18.99 4.28 24.71
N THR A 125 19.19 5.37 25.44
CA THR A 125 19.67 5.38 26.83
C THR A 125 18.55 5.88 27.77
N GLU A 126 18.76 5.77 29.08
CA GLU A 126 17.86 6.36 30.09
C GLU A 126 17.68 7.89 29.93
N ARG A 127 18.61 8.57 29.25
CA ARG A 127 18.57 10.01 28.96
C ARG A 127 18.04 10.32 27.56
N GLY A 128 17.48 9.32 26.87
CA GLY A 128 16.99 9.42 25.49
C GLY A 128 17.98 8.93 24.44
N TRP A 129 17.77 9.37 23.21
CA TRP A 129 18.55 8.94 22.04
C TRP A 129 19.97 9.51 22.08
N HIS A 130 20.98 8.66 21.92
CA HIS A 130 22.39 9.04 21.95
C HIS A 130 23.13 8.39 20.77
N ILE A 131 24.05 9.15 20.16
CA ILE A 131 24.99 8.64 19.15
C ILE A 131 26.36 8.61 19.81
N PRO A 132 26.95 7.43 20.07
CA PRO A 132 28.31 7.32 20.57
C PRO A 132 29.30 7.92 19.56
N GLY A 133 30.19 8.79 20.05
CA GLY A 133 31.31 9.36 19.29
C GLY A 133 32.54 8.47 19.26
#